data_AF-K2AU93-F1
#
_entry.id   AF-K2AU93-F1
#
_cell.length_a   1.000
_cell.length_b   1.000
_cell.length_c   1.000
_cell.angle_alpha   90.00
_cell.angle_beta   90.00
_cell.angle_gamma   90.00
#
_symmetry.space_group_name_H-M   'P 1'
#
loop_
_entity.id
_entity.type
_entity.pdbx_description
1 polymer ?
#
loop_
_entity_poly.entity_id
_entity_poly.type
_entity_poly.pdbx_seq_one_letter_code
_entity_poly.pdbx_strand_id
1 'polypeptide(L)' 'MTAELDAGPVLGQARVPVLPGDTADDLAARVLVQEHRLYPAVLRRYAVGDRRPVLL' A
#
# COMPACT_ATOMS: atom_id res chain seq x y z
N MET A 1 -14.36 -9.07 -3.32
CA MET A 1 -14.38 -9.02 -1.84
C MET A 1 -14.73 -10.42 -1.38
N THR A 2 -13.88 -11.02 -0.55
CA THR A 2 -14.18 -12.27 0.15
C THR A 2 -14.98 -11.96 1.42
N ALA A 3 -15.64 -12.96 2.01
CA ALA A 3 -16.39 -12.79 3.26
C ALA A 3 -15.48 -12.54 4.48
N GLU A 4 -14.19 -12.85 4.36
CA GLU A 4 -13.18 -12.55 5.36
C GLU A 4 -12.72 -11.09 5.27
N LEU A 5 -12.58 -10.45 6.43
CA LEU A 5 -12.04 -9.10 6.57
C LEU A 5 -10.59 -9.07 6.06
N ASP A 6 -10.23 -8.02 5.32
CA ASP A 6 -8.89 -7.82 4.74
C ASP A 6 -8.38 -8.95 3.85
N ALA A 7 -9.30 -9.76 3.31
CA ALA A 7 -8.97 -10.80 2.37
C ALA A 7 -9.21 -10.35 0.91
N GLY A 8 -8.39 -10.90 0.01
CA GLY A 8 -8.38 -10.55 -1.41
C GLY A 8 -6.98 -10.53 -1.98
N PRO A 9 -6.85 -10.51 -3.32
CA PRO A 9 -5.54 -10.43 -3.97
C PRO A 9 -4.89 -9.07 -3.70
N VAL A 10 -3.62 -9.09 -3.30
CA VAL A 10 -2.83 -7.89 -3.09
C VAL A 10 -2.55 -7.22 -4.43
N LEU A 11 -3.06 -5.99 -4.63
CA LEU A 11 -2.87 -5.23 -5.87
C LEU A 11 -1.65 -4.31 -5.85
N GLY A 12 -1.08 -4.06 -4.67
CA GLY A 12 0.17 -3.34 -4.54
C GLY A 12 0.74 -3.43 -3.14
N GLN A 13 2.04 -3.22 -3.01
CA GLN A 13 2.78 -3.19 -1.76
C GLN A 13 3.86 -2.11 -1.82
N ALA A 14 4.13 -1.50 -0.66
CA ALA A 14 5.25 -0.58 -0.48
C ALA A 14 6.02 -0.99 0.78
N ARG A 15 7.34 -0.86 0.76
CA ARG A 15 8.18 -1.10 1.95
C ARG A 15 8.43 0.21 2.70
N VAL A 16 8.24 0.18 4.01
CA VAL A 16 8.54 1.30 4.92
C VAL A 16 9.50 0.80 5.99
N PRO A 17 10.66 1.45 6.19
CA PRO A 17 11.56 1.07 7.27
C PRO A 17 10.98 1.50 8.63
N VAL A 18 11.17 0.63 9.61
CA VAL A 18 11.06 0.97 11.04
C VAL A 18 12.46 1.30 11.52
N LEU A 19 12.64 2.50 12.07
CA LEU A 19 13.90 3.04 12.54
C LEU A 19 13.96 2.96 14.08
N PRO A 20 15.16 2.82 14.67
CA PRO A 20 15.33 2.87 16.12
C PRO A 20 14.77 4.18 16.69
N GLY A 21 13.91 4.07 17.69
CA GLY A 21 13.32 5.22 18.38
C GLY A 21 12.03 5.77 17.77
N ASP A 22 11.50 5.16 16.71
CA ASP A 22 10.20 5.57 16.18
C ASP A 22 9.09 5.46 17.23
N THR A 23 8.23 6.46 17.23
CA THR A 23 6.87 6.32 17.77
C THR A 23 5.95 5.70 16.72
N ALA A 24 4.75 5.28 17.14
CA ALA A 24 3.72 4.83 16.21
C ALA A 24 3.35 5.91 15.19
N ASP A 25 3.34 7.19 15.61
CA ASP A 25 3.03 8.32 14.74
C ASP A 25 4.12 8.56 13.70
N ASP A 26 5.39 8.40 14.06
CA ASP A 26 6.51 8.51 13.12
C ASP A 26 6.43 7.46 12.01
N LEU A 27 6.13 6.21 12.40
CA LEU A 27 5.93 5.13 11.44
C LEU A 27 4.69 5.37 10.58
N ALA A 28 3.57 5.79 11.18
CA ALA A 28 2.33 6.07 10.47
C ALA A 28 2.50 7.19 9.43
N ALA A 29 3.23 8.26 9.77
CA ALA A 29 3.53 9.34 8.83
C ALA A 29 4.30 8.83 7.61
N ARG A 30 5.27 7.92 7.80
CA ARG A 30 6.02 7.32 6.67
C ARG A 30 5.17 6.35 5.86
N VAL A 31 4.26 5.59 6.50
CA VAL A 31 3.28 4.75 5.82
C VAL A 31 2.35 5.60 4.95
N LEU A 32 1.80 6.68 5.48
CA LEU A 32 0.87 7.56 4.76
C LEU A 32 1.49 8.15 3.48
N VAL A 33 2.78 8.49 3.50
CA VAL A 33 3.50 8.92 2.29
C VAL A 33 3.53 7.82 1.22
N GLN A 34 3.72 6.56 1.61
CA GLN A 34 3.68 5.45 0.66
C GLN A 34 2.26 5.14 0.18
N GLU A 35 1.24 5.25 1.04
CA GLU A 35 -0.16 5.07 0.65
C GLU A 35 -0.57 6.08 -0.43
N HIS A 36 -0.21 7.37 -0.26
CA HIS A 36 -0.47 8.42 -1.24
C HIS A 36 0.22 8.18 -2.60
N ARG A 37 1.28 7.36 -2.65
CA ARG A 37 1.95 6.96 -3.89
C ARG A 37 1.35 5.69 -4.46
N LEU A 38 1.17 4.68 -3.61
CA LEU A 38 0.76 3.34 -3.99
C LEU A 38 -0.70 3.31 -4.46
N TYR A 39 -1.60 3.95 -3.73
CA TYR A 39 -3.04 3.93 -4.02
C TYR A 39 -3.39 4.45 -5.42
N PRO A 40 -2.97 5.67 -5.84
CA PRO A 40 -3.26 6.14 -7.20
C PRO A 40 -2.54 5.33 -8.28
N ALA A 41 -1.34 4.79 -8.01
CA ALA A 41 -0.62 3.96 -8.97
C ALA A 41 -1.36 2.63 -9.23
N VAL A 42 -1.85 1.98 -8.17
CA VAL A 42 -2.69 0.77 -8.26
C VAL A 42 -3.98 1.08 -8.99
N LEU A 43 -4.69 2.15 -8.59
CA LEU A 43 -5.95 2.54 -9.21
C LEU A 43 -5.81 2.79 -10.71
N ARG A 44 -4.74 3.49 -11.12
CA ARG A 44 -4.46 3.77 -12.53
C ARG A 44 -4.26 2.49 -13.34
N ARG A 45 -3.47 1.53 -12.84
CA ARG A 45 -3.26 0.24 -13.53
C ARG A 45 -4.56 -0.55 -13.60
N TYR A 46 -5.29 -0.61 -12.49
CA TYR A 46 -6.56 -1.34 -12.41
C TYR A 46 -7.59 -0.79 -13.40
N ALA A 47 -7.71 0.54 -13.51
CA ALA A 47 -8.66 1.21 -14.40
C ALA A 47 -8.42 0.91 -15.90
N VAL A 48 -7.18 0.57 -16.28
CA VAL A 48 -6.84 0.17 -17.66
C VAL A 48 -6.79 -1.35 -17.85
N GLY A 49 -7.25 -2.11 -16.86
CA GLY A 49 -7.31 -3.58 -16.90
C GLY A 49 -6.00 -4.30 -16.56
N ASP A 50 -4.95 -3.57 -16.18
CA ASP A 50 -3.70 -4.16 -15.72
C ASP A 50 -3.79 -4.56 -14.24
N ARG A 51 -3.79 -5.87 -13.98
CA ARG A 51 -3.91 -6.44 -12.63
C ARG A 51 -2.57 -6.82 -12.00
N ARG A 52 -1.44 -6.48 -12.62
CA ARG A 52 -0.11 -6.79 -12.06
C ARG A 52 0.16 -5.92 -10.82
N PRO A 53 0.69 -6.49 -9.73
CA PRO A 53 0.97 -5.74 -8.52
C PRO A 53 1.88 -4.53 -8.75
N VAL A 54 1.57 -3.41 -8.10
CA VAL A 54 2.47 -2.26 -8.00
C VAL A 54 3.38 -2.47 -6.79
N LEU A 55 4.69 -2.44 -6.99
CA LEU A 55 5.67 -2.59 -5.92
C LEU A 55 6.50 -1.31 -5.83
N LEU A 56 6.54 -0.72 -4.63
CA LEU A 56 7.29 0.49 -4.30
C LEU A 56 8.34 0.23 -3.21
#